data_AF-A0A3S1B5I1-F1
#
_entry.id   AF-A0A3S1B5I1-F1
#
_cell.length_a   1.000
_cell.length_b   1.000
_cell.length_c   1.000
_cell.angle_alpha   90.00
_cell.angle_beta   90.00
_cell.angle_gamma   90.00
#
_symmetry.space_group_name_H-M   'P 1'
#
loop_
_entity.id
_entity.type
_entity.pdbx_description
1 polymer ?
#
loop_
_entity_poly.entity_id
_entity_poly.type
_entity_poly.pdbx_seq_one_letter_code
_entity_poly.pdbx_strand_id
1 'polypeptide(L)'
;MMIQAMTFKLSQQIDDYLDLLNYAKLIGDLEWSADILQTLETLYNTGEEELRKDLEEQLWRQFDQVNARMMDLFVQIRQSEDEAHKQILLEQMWTLKLERITISQQLKTHTDKI
;
A
#
# COMPACT_ATOMS: atom_id res chain seq x y z
N MET A 1 -2.13 -9.34 5.29
CA MET A 1 -2.77 -10.59 4.80
C MET A 1 -3.53 -10.41 3.49
N MET A 2 -4.37 -9.38 3.30
CA MET A 2 -5.11 -9.20 2.02
C MET A 2 -4.22 -8.85 0.80
N ILE A 3 -3.29 -7.90 0.92
CA ILE A 3 -2.35 -7.55 -0.18
C ILE A 3 -1.56 -8.78 -0.66
N GLN A 4 -1.00 -9.57 0.26
CA GLN A 4 -0.21 -10.75 -0.08
C GLN A 4 -1.02 -11.84 -0.80
N ALA A 5 -2.30 -12.02 -0.43
CA ALA A 5 -3.19 -12.97 -1.10
C ALA A 5 -3.59 -12.48 -2.50
N MET A 6 -3.79 -11.16 -2.67
CA MET A 6 -4.11 -10.56 -3.95
C MET A 6 -2.92 -10.60 -4.92
N THR A 7 -1.71 -10.28 -4.44
CA THR A 7 -0.48 -10.37 -5.23
C THR A 7 -0.19 -11.81 -5.66
N PHE A 8 -0.47 -12.79 -4.79
CA PHE A 8 -0.31 -14.21 -5.11
C PHE A 8 -1.33 -14.69 -6.17
N LYS A 9 -2.58 -14.24 -6.07
CA LYS A 9 -3.61 -14.57 -7.07
C LYS A 9 -3.28 -13.96 -8.43
N LEU A 10 -2.85 -12.71 -8.46
CA LEU A 10 -2.44 -12.03 -9.69
C LEU A 10 -1.22 -12.70 -10.32
N SER A 11 -0.22 -13.11 -9.53
CA SER A 11 0.94 -13.81 -10.06
C SER A 11 0.58 -15.16 -10.69
N GLN A 12 -0.30 -15.94 -10.05
CA GLN A 12 -0.78 -17.21 -10.64
C GLN A 12 -1.50 -16.98 -11.96
N GLN A 13 -2.36 -15.97 -12.04
CA GLN A 13 -3.05 -15.65 -13.30
C GLN A 13 -2.09 -15.21 -14.40
N ILE A 14 -1.06 -14.41 -14.07
CA ILE A 14 -0.02 -14.02 -15.04
C ILE A 14 0.74 -15.25 -15.53
N ASP A 15 1.14 -16.15 -14.63
CA ASP A 15 1.84 -17.38 -14.99
C ASP A 15 1.00 -18.26 -15.94
N ASP A 16 -0.30 -18.42 -15.66
CA ASP A 16 -1.23 -19.16 -16.52
C ASP A 16 -1.32 -18.54 -17.94
N TYR A 17 -1.39 -17.21 -18.04
CA TYR A 17 -1.43 -16.52 -19.34
C TYR A 17 -0.09 -16.58 -20.07
N LEU A 18 1.04 -16.64 -19.36
CA LEU A 18 2.36 -16.86 -19.97
C LEU A 18 2.49 -18.27 -20.55
N ASP A 19 1.95 -19.28 -19.87
CA ASP A 19 1.89 -20.65 -20.39
C ASP A 19 1.03 -20.73 -21.65
N LEU A 20 -0.14 -20.08 -21.65
CA LEU A 20 -1.00 -19.97 -22.84
C LEU A 20 -0.31 -19.23 -23.98
N LEU A 21 0.42 -18.14 -23.70
CA LEU A 21 1.16 -17.40 -24.71
C LEU A 21 2.25 -18.26 -25.36
N ASN A 22 2.98 -19.03 -24.54
CA ASN A 22 3.99 -19.96 -25.04
C ASN A 22 3.37 -21.03 -25.93
N TYR A 23 2.19 -21.54 -25.57
CA TYR A 23 1.46 -22.50 -26.37
C TYR A 23 0.92 -21.90 -27.68
N ALA A 24 0.35 -20.70 -27.66
CA ALA A 24 -0.11 -19.97 -28.86
C ALA A 24 1.04 -19.76 -29.86
N LYS A 25 2.21 -19.35 -29.35
CA LYS A 25 3.44 -19.22 -30.15
C LYS A 25 3.91 -20.55 -30.73
N LEU A 26 3.82 -21.64 -29.97
CA LEU A 26 4.21 -22.98 -30.41
C LEU A 26 3.37 -23.47 -31.60
N ILE A 27 2.06 -23.21 -31.58
CA ILE A 27 1.15 -23.62 -32.66
C ILE A 27 1.09 -22.61 -33.81
N GLY A 28 1.78 -21.47 -33.69
CA GLY A 28 1.84 -20.42 -34.71
C GLY A 28 0.58 -19.56 -34.80
N ASP A 29 -0.26 -19.56 -33.77
CA ASP A 29 -1.48 -18.76 -33.73
C ASP A 29 -1.15 -17.33 -33.30
N LEU A 30 -0.94 -16.48 -34.30
CA LEU A 30 -0.55 -15.07 -34.11
C LEU A 30 -1.70 -14.20 -33.63
N GLU A 31 -2.95 -14.54 -33.98
CA GLU A 31 -4.14 -13.80 -33.54
C GLU A 31 -4.37 -14.06 -32.06
N TRP A 32 -4.36 -15.32 -31.65
CA TRP A 32 -4.49 -15.70 -30.25
C TRP A 32 -3.32 -15.20 -29.40
N SER A 33 -2.09 -15.22 -29.92
CA SER A 33 -0.94 -14.63 -29.24
C SER A 33 -1.10 -13.12 -29.02
N ALA A 34 -1.71 -12.39 -29.95
CA ALA A 34 -1.94 -10.96 -29.81
C ALA A 34 -3.02 -10.67 -28.75
N ASP A 35 -4.10 -11.45 -28.73
CA ASP A 35 -5.17 -11.35 -27.74
C ASP A 35 -4.66 -11.62 -26.30
N ILE A 36 -3.79 -12.62 -26.14
CA ILE A 36 -3.17 -12.92 -24.85
C ILE A 36 -2.29 -11.76 -24.38
N LEU A 37 -1.50 -11.15 -25.28
CA LEU A 37 -0.66 -10.00 -24.94
C LEU A 37 -1.49 -8.80 -24.47
N GLN A 38 -2.59 -8.50 -25.15
CA GLN A 38 -3.50 -7.42 -24.74
C GLN A 38 -4.15 -7.70 -23.38
N THR A 39 -4.49 -8.96 -23.12
CA THR A 39 -5.05 -9.40 -21.84
C THR A 39 -4.04 -9.27 -20.70
N LEU A 40 -2.78 -9.67 -20.95
CA LEU A 40 -1.67 -9.51 -20.00
C LEU A 40 -1.39 -8.05 -19.66
N GLU A 41 -1.40 -7.16 -20.66
CA GLU A 41 -1.23 -5.72 -20.45
C GLU A 41 -2.36 -5.15 -19.57
N THR A 42 -3.59 -5.56 -19.84
CA THR A 42 -4.76 -5.13 -19.05
C THR A 42 -4.69 -5.64 -17.60
N LEU A 43 -4.33 -6.90 -17.41
CA LEU A 43 -4.17 -7.52 -16.10
C LEU A 43 -3.07 -6.85 -15.29
N TYR A 44 -1.93 -6.55 -15.92
CA TYR A 44 -0.82 -5.86 -15.29
C TYR A 44 -1.22 -4.45 -14.82
N ASN A 45 -1.83 -3.66 -15.72
CA ASN A 45 -2.24 -2.29 -15.41
C ASN A 45 -3.32 -2.24 -14.32
N THR A 46 -4.31 -3.15 -14.38
CA THR A 46 -5.39 -3.20 -13.39
C THR A 46 -4.85 -3.65 -12.02
N GLY A 47 -3.97 -4.65 -12.01
CA GLY A 47 -3.35 -5.14 -10.78
C GLY A 47 -2.44 -4.10 -10.11
N GLU A 48 -1.70 -3.33 -10.89
CA GLU A 48 -0.86 -2.24 -10.37
C GLU A 48 -1.72 -1.11 -9.76
N GLU A 49 -2.82 -0.75 -10.42
CA GLU A 49 -3.78 0.24 -9.93
C GLU A 49 -4.45 -0.19 -8.61
N GLU A 50 -4.88 -1.44 -8.52
CA GLU A 50 -5.49 -2.01 -7.31
C GLU A 50 -4.47 -2.07 -6.16
N LEU A 51 -3.25 -2.54 -6.42
CA LEU A 51 -2.18 -2.55 -5.44
C LEU A 51 -1.86 -1.15 -4.91
N ARG A 52 -1.86 -0.15 -5.80
CA ARG A 52 -1.63 1.25 -5.45
C ARG A 52 -2.73 1.78 -4.54
N LYS A 53 -4.00 1.52 -4.86
CA LYS A 53 -5.15 1.94 -4.04
C LYS A 53 -5.13 1.28 -2.66
N ASP A 54 -4.86 -0.02 -2.60
CA ASP A 54 -4.77 -0.76 -1.35
C ASP A 54 -3.65 -0.21 -0.44
N LEU A 55 -2.50 0.12 -1.04
CA LEU A 55 -1.38 0.72 -0.31
C LEU A 55 -1.72 2.13 0.19
N GLU A 56 -2.36 2.95 -0.65
CA GLU A 56 -2.82 4.28 -0.25
C GLU A 56 -3.83 4.20 0.91
N GLU A 57 -4.80 3.29 0.84
CA GLU A 57 -5.76 3.08 1.93
C GLU A 57 -5.07 2.66 3.23
N GLN A 58 -4.04 1.80 3.15
CA GLN A 58 -3.26 1.41 4.32
C GLN A 58 -2.49 2.58 4.92
N LEU A 59 -1.90 3.45 4.10
CA LEU A 59 -1.20 4.64 4.57
C LEU A 59 -2.17 5.61 5.27
N TRP A 60 -3.36 5.82 4.72
CA TRP A 60 -4.40 6.62 5.37
C TRP A 60 -4.83 6.03 6.72
N ARG A 61 -5.07 4.71 6.79
CA ARG A 61 -5.40 4.05 8.06
C ARG A 61 -4.29 4.20 9.10
N GLN A 62 -3.03 4.09 8.71
CA GLN A 62 -1.89 4.31 9.60
C GLN A 62 -1.82 5.77 10.06
N PHE A 63 -2.03 6.72 9.15
CA PHE A 63 -2.07 8.14 9.47
C PHE A 63 -3.13 8.47 10.52
N ASP A 64 -4.34 7.93 10.36
CA ASP A 64 -5.44 8.12 11.31
C ASP A 64 -5.14 7.51 12.68
N GLN A 65 -4.54 6.31 12.71
CA GLN A 65 -4.12 5.68 13.96
C GLN A 65 -3.06 6.51 14.71
N VAL A 66 -2.07 7.04 13.99
CA VAL A 66 -1.05 7.91 14.57
C VAL A 66 -1.68 9.18 15.13
N ASN A 67 -2.58 9.82 14.39
CA ASN A 67 -3.28 11.02 14.86
C ASN A 67 -4.14 10.76 16.11
N ALA A 68 -4.86 9.63 16.16
CA ALA A 68 -5.64 9.26 17.33
C ALA A 68 -4.75 9.10 18.57
N ARG A 69 -3.64 8.37 18.45
CA ARG A 69 -2.65 8.21 19.54
C ARG A 69 -2.04 9.53 19.98
N MET A 70 -1.76 10.44 19.03
CA MET A 70 -1.26 11.78 19.35
C MET A 70 -2.29 12.58 20.16
N MET A 71 -3.58 12.48 19.83
CA MET A 71 -4.63 13.15 20.60
C MET A 71 -4.74 12.59 22.02
N ASP A 72 -4.68 11.27 22.17
CA ASP A 72 -4.69 10.61 23.49
C ASP A 72 -3.49 11.04 24.35
N LEU A 73 -2.30 11.12 23.77
CA LEU A 73 -1.10 11.60 24.47
C LEU A 73 -1.23 13.09 24.83
N PHE A 74 -1.82 13.91 23.96
CA PHE A 74 -2.04 15.32 24.28
C PHE A 74 -2.96 15.50 25.50
N VAL A 75 -4.03 14.69 25.58
CA VAL A 75 -4.92 14.67 26.75
C VAL A 75 -4.15 14.25 28.01
N GLN A 76 -3.35 13.18 27.93
CA GLN A 76 -2.54 12.70 29.06
C GLN A 76 -1.51 13.73 29.53
N ILE A 77 -0.82 14.42 28.61
CA ILE A 77 0.13 15.48 28.95
C ILE A 77 -0.57 16.61 29.70
N ARG A 78 -1.77 16.99 29.26
CA ARG A 78 -2.54 18.08 29.88
C ARG A 78 -3.07 17.71 31.27
N GLN A 79 -3.36 16.43 31.50
CA GLN A 79 -3.91 15.92 32.76
C GLN A 79 -2.83 15.49 33.76
N SER A 80 -1.60 15.24 33.31
CA SER A 80 -0.49 14.87 34.20
C SER A 80 -0.09 16.04 35.08
N GLU A 81 0.06 15.79 36.39
CA GLU A 81 0.67 16.74 37.33
C GLU A 81 2.15 16.43 37.58
N ASP A 82 2.60 15.24 37.19
CA ASP A 82 4.00 14.80 37.28
C ASP A 82 4.80 15.24 36.04
N GLU A 83 5.81 16.08 36.28
CA GLU A 83 6.72 16.59 35.25
C GLU A 83 7.62 15.50 34.64
N ALA A 84 8.03 14.49 35.41
CA ALA A 84 8.81 13.38 34.88
C ALA A 84 7.95 12.54 33.91
N HIS A 85 6.69 12.30 34.28
CA HIS A 85 5.74 11.61 33.42
C HIS A 85 5.38 12.41 32.17
N LYS A 86 5.21 13.75 32.28
CA LYS A 86 5.01 14.62 31.11
C LYS A 86 6.17 14.53 30.12
N GLN A 87 7.40 14.50 30.61
CA GLN A 87 8.57 14.42 29.75
C GLN A 87 8.56 13.13 28.91
N ILE A 88 8.20 11.99 29.52
CA ILE A 88 8.07 10.71 28.81
C ILE A 88 6.97 10.79 27.73
N LEU A 89 5.82 11.39 28.06
CA LEU A 89 4.73 11.55 27.09
C LEU A 89 5.11 12.49 25.93
N LEU A 90 5.92 13.53 26.19
CA LEU A 90 6.44 14.42 25.15
C LEU A 90 7.42 13.71 24.21
N GLU A 91 8.24 12.80 24.72
CA GLU A 91 9.12 11.97 23.89
C GLU A 91 8.32 11.01 23.00
N GLN A 92 7.27 10.39 23.54
CA GLN A 92 6.35 9.55 22.74
C GLN A 92 5.64 10.37 21.65
N MET A 93 5.21 11.59 21.98
CA MET A 93 4.63 12.54 21.02
C MET A 93 5.62 12.88 19.91
N TRP A 94 6.91 13.04 20.22
CA TRP A 94 7.94 13.30 19.20
C TRP A 94 8.10 12.13 18.23
N THR A 95 8.15 10.90 18.75
CA THR A 95 8.22 9.69 17.91
C THR A 95 7.02 9.59 16.96
N LEU A 96 5.80 9.81 17.47
CA LEU A 96 4.61 9.79 16.63
C LEU A 96 4.58 10.92 15.59
N LYS A 97 5.13 12.10 15.90
CA LYS A 97 5.29 13.17 14.91
C LYS A 97 6.19 12.75 13.75
N LEU A 98 7.30 12.07 14.05
CA LEU A 98 8.21 11.56 13.01
C LEU A 98 7.50 10.51 12.14
N GLU A 99 6.80 9.56 12.76
CA GLU A 99 6.00 8.55 12.05
C GLU A 99 4.95 9.19 11.13
N ARG A 100 4.20 10.19 11.64
CA ARG A 100 3.22 10.94 10.85
C ARG A 100 3.85 11.64 9.64
N ILE A 101 5.02 12.24 9.80
CA ILE A 101 5.74 12.91 8.71
C ILE A 101 6.13 11.88 7.64
N THR A 102 6.67 10.72 8.05
CA THR A 102 7.02 9.64 7.13
C THR A 102 5.81 9.15 6.34
N ILE A 103 4.68 8.90 7.00
CA ILE A 103 3.43 8.48 6.33
C ILE A 103 2.94 9.57 5.36
N SER A 104 3.02 10.84 5.76
CA SER A 104 2.62 11.98 4.90
C SER A 104 3.50 12.08 3.64
N GLN A 105 4.79 11.82 3.75
CA GLN A 105 5.71 11.80 2.61
C GLN A 105 5.42 10.62 1.67
N GLN A 106 5.08 9.46 2.22
CA GLN A 106 4.67 8.29 1.45
C GLN A 106 3.36 8.55 0.70
N LEU A 107 2.35 9.11 1.37
CA LEU A 107 1.09 9.53 0.74
C LEU A 107 1.32 10.52 -0.41
N LYS A 108 2.11 11.58 -0.18
CA LYS A 108 2.43 12.55 -1.24
C LYS A 108 3.10 11.90 -2.45
N THR A 109 4.06 11.02 -2.21
CA THR A 109 4.76 10.29 -3.28
C THR A 109 3.85 9.35 -4.06
N HIS A 110 2.81 8.81 -3.41
CA HIS A 110 1.79 8.00 -4.06
C HIS A 110 0.79 8.84 -4.87
N THR A 111 0.39 10.00 -4.37
CA THR A 111 -0.55 10.91 -5.04
C THR A 111 0.09 11.65 -6.24
N ASP A 112 1.37 12.04 -6.15
CA ASP A 112 2.09 12.77 -7.21
C ASP A 112 2.50 11.89 -8.42
N LYS A 113 2.26 10.57 -8.38
CA LYS A 113 2.54 9.62 -9.48
C LYS A 113 1.37 9.42 -10.45
N ILE A 114 0.34 10.28 -10.37
CA ILE A 114 -0.84 10.34 -11.26
C ILE A 114 -0.62 11.46 -12.28
#